data_AF-A0A0F8Z3U0-F1
#
_entry.id   AF-A0A0F8Z3U0-F1
#
_cell.length_a   1.000
_cell.length_b   1.000
_cell.length_c   1.000
_cell.angle_alpha   90.00
_cell.angle_beta   90.00
_cell.angle_gamma   90.00
#
_symmetry.space_group_name_H-M   'P 1'
#
loop_
_entity.id
_entity.type
_entity.pdbx_description
1 polymer ?
#
loop_
_entity_poly.entity_id
_entity_poly.type
_entity_poly.pdbx_seq_one_letter_code
_entity_poly.pdbx_strand_id
1 'polypeptide(L)'
;MSYTVEIGDSMSAPKIVVVGCGGTGGFVADGLCRLLVNNDLDILLVDYDRVEPHNLLRQSFFEGDVGKFKSQVLAVRLARQYGRKIGWSVYPYERDLLNEASGIGMRVVRGIIIGCVDRAPARRAIHNSIDWGDWWLDAGNGYQSGQVLIGNTSEVSGLEQAFNETDHTVDK
;
A
#
# COMPACT_ATOMS: atom_id res chain seq x y z
N MET A 1 -12.29 18.68 -16.06
CA MET A 1 -12.91 17.65 -15.19
C MET A 1 -11.97 17.43 -14.03
N SER A 2 -12.38 17.86 -12.83
CA SER A 2 -11.69 17.51 -11.58
C SER A 2 -12.44 16.33 -10.98
N TYR A 3 -11.79 15.17 -10.92
CA TYR A 3 -12.30 14.04 -10.16
C TYR A 3 -11.82 14.23 -8.72
N THR A 4 -12.73 14.46 -7.79
CA THR A 4 -12.44 14.40 -6.36
C THR A 4 -12.73 12.98 -5.91
N VAL A 5 -11.68 12.25 -5.53
CA VAL A 5 -11.83 10.95 -4.86
C VAL A 5 -11.99 11.25 -3.38
N GLU A 6 -13.22 11.21 -2.88
CA GLU A 6 -13.48 11.25 -1.45
C GLU A 6 -13.40 9.82 -0.92
N ILE A 7 -12.41 9.56 -0.06
CA ILE A 7 -12.41 8.34 0.73
C ILE A 7 -13.48 8.55 1.79
N GLY A 8 -14.67 7.97 1.55
CA GLY A 8 -15.85 8.14 2.40
C GLY A 8 -15.53 7.90 3.88
N ASP A 9 -16.26 8.60 4.74
CA ASP A 9 -16.07 8.66 6.20
C ASP A 9 -16.31 7.27 6.82
N SER A 10 -15.31 6.41 6.69
CA SER A 10 -15.25 5.11 7.32
C SER A 10 -15.09 5.34 8.82
N MET A 11 -15.87 4.64 9.64
CA MET A 11 -15.88 4.75 11.11
C MET A 11 -14.52 4.46 11.80
N SER A 12 -13.48 4.15 11.02
CA SER A 12 -12.06 4.19 11.37
C SER A 12 -11.28 4.85 10.23
N ALA A 13 -10.33 5.75 10.53
CA ALA A 13 -9.44 6.33 9.54
C ALA A 13 -8.75 5.21 8.73
N PRO A 14 -8.92 5.15 7.40
CA PRO A 14 -8.31 4.10 6.59
C PRO A 14 -6.79 4.14 6.70
N LYS A 15 -6.16 2.96 6.77
CA LYS A 15 -4.70 2.85 6.71
C LYS A 15 -4.29 2.52 5.29
N ILE A 16 -3.32 3.26 4.76
CA ILE A 16 -2.68 2.91 3.49
C ILE A 16 -1.43 2.10 3.81
N VAL A 17 -1.41 0.85 3.36
CA VAL A 17 -0.29 -0.06 3.58
C VAL A 17 0.43 -0.29 2.26
N VAL A 18 1.68 0.13 2.15
CA VAL A 18 2.53 -0.14 0.98
C VAL A 18 3.42 -1.33 1.29
N VAL A 19 3.23 -2.43 0.57
CA VAL A 19 4.00 -3.67 0.75
C VAL A 19 5.07 -3.76 -0.35
N GLY A 20 6.33 -3.68 0.04
CA GLY A 20 7.49 -3.55 -0.84
C GLY A 20 7.92 -2.09 -0.98
N CYS A 21 9.17 -1.79 -0.64
CA CYS A 21 9.81 -0.48 -0.65
C CYS A 21 10.99 -0.43 -1.64
N GLY A 22 10.95 -1.27 -2.67
CA GLY A 22 11.88 -1.23 -3.80
C GLY A 22 11.58 -0.06 -4.75
N GLY A 23 11.90 -0.23 -6.04
CA GLY A 23 11.72 0.82 -7.05
C GLY A 23 10.26 1.34 -7.13
N THR A 24 9.30 0.45 -7.39
CA THR A 24 7.87 0.81 -7.45
C THR A 24 7.38 1.39 -6.13
N GLY A 25 7.66 0.71 -5.01
CA GLY A 25 7.21 1.11 -3.68
C GLY A 25 7.74 2.48 -3.25
N GLY A 26 8.98 2.81 -3.61
CA GLY A 26 9.58 4.13 -3.40
C GLY A 26 8.80 5.25 -4.06
N PHE A 27 8.46 5.09 -5.34
CA PHE A 27 7.65 6.07 -6.08
C PHE A 27 6.23 6.18 -5.53
N VAL A 28 5.61 5.04 -5.19
CA VAL A 28 4.27 5.03 -4.60
C VAL A 28 4.26 5.78 -3.27
N ALA A 29 5.22 5.51 -2.37
CA ALA A 29 5.28 6.15 -1.07
C ALA A 29 5.49 7.68 -1.16
N ASP A 30 6.38 8.14 -2.04
CA ASP A 30 6.57 9.59 -2.30
C ASP A 30 5.30 10.22 -2.87
N GLY A 31 4.67 9.57 -3.85
CA GLY A 31 3.42 10.02 -4.47
C GLY A 31 2.28 10.15 -3.47
N LEU A 32 2.11 9.15 -2.59
CA LEU A 32 1.11 9.20 -1.52
C LEU A 32 1.36 10.39 -0.57
N CYS A 33 2.60 10.68 -0.21
CA CYS A 33 2.90 11.84 0.64
C CYS A 33 2.47 13.17 0.00
N ARG A 34 2.56 13.28 -1.33
CA ARG A 34 2.10 14.47 -2.08
C ARG A 34 0.58 14.52 -2.18
N LEU A 35 -0.06 13.39 -2.47
CA LEU A 35 -1.51 13.29 -2.60
C LEU A 35 -2.22 13.61 -1.29
N LEU A 36 -1.64 13.18 -0.16
CA LEU A 36 -2.22 13.36 1.17
C LEU A 36 -1.75 14.63 1.89
N VAL A 37 -1.29 15.66 1.17
CA VAL A 37 -0.77 16.89 1.78
C VAL A 37 -1.76 17.58 2.74
N ASN A 38 -3.06 17.45 2.46
CA ASN A 38 -4.15 18.03 3.26
C ASN A 38 -4.98 16.96 3.98
N ASN A 39 -4.41 15.77 4.21
CA ASN A 39 -5.11 14.63 4.78
C ASN A 39 -4.21 13.83 5.74
N ASP A 40 -4.78 13.38 6.85
CA ASP A 40 -4.08 12.76 7.97
C ASP A 40 -4.10 11.22 7.96
N LEU A 41 -4.45 10.59 6.82
CA LEU A 41 -4.44 9.14 6.69
C LEU A 41 -3.06 8.56 6.96
N ASP A 42 -3.03 7.55 7.83
CA ASP A 42 -1.80 6.86 8.21
C ASP A 42 -1.25 6.03 7.05
N ILE A 43 0.05 6.18 6.79
CA ILE A 43 0.79 5.31 5.86
C ILE A 43 1.66 4.35 6.67
N LEU A 44 1.61 3.06 6.31
CA LEU A 44 2.52 2.04 6.79
C LEU A 44 3.33 1.47 5.62
N LEU A 45 4.66 1.50 5.73
CA LEU A 45 5.58 0.90 4.76
C LEU A 45 6.07 -0.47 5.26
N VAL A 46 5.89 -1.53 4.49
CA VAL A 46 6.28 -2.89 4.88
C VAL A 46 7.30 -3.43 3.89
N ASP A 47 8.53 -3.66 4.36
CA ASP A 47 9.58 -4.31 3.58
C ASP A 47 10.64 -4.85 4.55
N TYR A 48 10.92 -6.15 4.46
CA TYR A 48 11.92 -6.83 5.30
C TYR A 48 13.30 -6.87 4.63
N ASP A 49 13.43 -6.42 3.38
CA ASP A 49 14.71 -6.35 2.69
C ASP A 49 15.57 -5.19 3.21
N ARG A 50 16.88 -5.39 3.12
CA ARG A 50 17.87 -4.35 3.34
C ARG A 50 18.27 -3.69 2.02
N VAL A 51 18.72 -2.44 2.11
CA VAL A 51 19.29 -1.72 0.98
C VAL A 51 20.63 -2.36 0.61
N GLU A 52 20.77 -2.71 -0.67
CA GLU A 52 21.99 -3.22 -1.26
C GLU A 52 22.60 -2.23 -2.26
N PRO A 53 23.90 -2.30 -2.57
CA PRO A 53 24.55 -1.37 -3.49
C PRO A 53 23.87 -1.25 -4.86
N HIS A 54 23.34 -2.36 -5.40
CA HIS A 54 22.65 -2.36 -6.69
C HIS A 54 21.31 -1.60 -6.66
N ASN A 55 20.72 -1.38 -5.47
CA ASN A 55 19.48 -0.63 -5.32
C ASN A 55 19.68 0.86 -5.59
N LEU A 56 20.88 1.41 -5.32
CA LEU A 56 21.21 2.82 -5.47
C LEU A 56 21.03 3.33 -6.92
N LEU A 57 21.06 2.43 -7.90
CA LEU A 57 20.97 2.76 -9.33
C LEU A 57 19.55 3.12 -9.77
N ARG A 58 18.53 2.53 -9.14
CA ARG A 58 17.13 2.57 -9.64
C ARG A 58 16.07 2.68 -8.57
N GLN A 59 16.48 2.79 -7.31
CA GLN A 59 15.58 2.93 -6.16
C GLN A 59 15.99 4.17 -5.38
N SER A 60 15.07 4.71 -4.59
CA SER A 60 15.26 5.94 -3.84
C SER A 60 16.11 5.73 -2.59
N PHE A 61 17.34 5.25 -2.74
CA PHE A 61 18.29 5.01 -1.65
C PHE A 61 19.64 5.68 -1.94
N PHE A 62 20.36 6.05 -0.88
CA PHE A 62 21.69 6.65 -0.94
C PHE A 62 22.73 5.69 -0.38
N GLU A 63 24.01 5.97 -0.67
CA GLU A 63 25.13 5.14 -0.21
C GLU A 63 25.12 4.91 1.31
N GLY A 64 24.81 5.94 2.10
CA GLY A 64 24.69 5.85 3.56
C GLY A 64 23.51 5.02 4.07
N ASP A 65 22.64 4.51 3.18
CA ASP A 65 21.54 3.64 3.54
C ASP A 65 21.87 2.15 3.41
N VAL A 66 22.97 1.80 2.73
CA VAL A 66 23.35 0.40 2.50
C VAL A 66 23.41 -0.37 3.81
N GLY A 67 22.78 -1.54 3.82
CA GLY A 67 22.65 -2.40 5.00
C GLY A 67 21.49 -2.04 5.94
N LYS A 68 20.82 -0.90 5.79
CA LYS A 68 19.60 -0.56 6.55
C LYS A 68 18.36 -1.15 5.90
N PHE A 69 17.27 -1.29 6.65
CA PHE A 69 16.00 -1.77 6.08
C PHE A 69 15.38 -0.73 5.14
N LYS A 70 14.91 -1.19 3.98
CA LYS A 70 14.31 -0.33 2.94
C LYS A 70 13.13 0.47 3.47
N SER A 71 12.20 -0.21 4.15
CA SER A 71 10.99 0.37 4.75
C SER A 71 11.32 1.48 5.76
N GLN A 72 12.26 1.22 6.67
CA GLN A 72 12.70 2.18 7.67
C GLN A 72 13.33 3.43 7.03
N VAL A 73 14.26 3.23 6.09
CA VAL A 73 14.97 4.33 5.43
C VAL A 73 13.97 5.24 4.70
N LEU A 74 13.05 4.64 3.94
CA LEU A 74 12.06 5.37 3.17
C LEU A 74 11.08 6.11 4.08
N ALA A 75 10.56 5.45 5.12
CA ALA A 75 9.64 6.06 6.08
C ALA A 75 10.24 7.28 6.79
N VAL A 76 11.46 7.13 7.35
CA VAL A 76 12.13 8.23 8.06
C VAL A 76 12.41 9.40 7.13
N ARG A 77 12.83 9.13 5.89
CA ARG A 77 13.11 10.18 4.90
C ARG A 77 11.85 10.94 4.51
N LEU A 78 10.81 10.22 4.10
CA LEU A 78 9.56 10.83 3.65
C LEU A 78 8.86 11.56 4.80
N ALA A 79 8.89 11.00 6.03
CA ALA A 79 8.34 11.67 7.20
C ALA A 79 9.02 13.02 7.47
N ARG A 80 10.35 13.09 7.35
CA ARG A 80 11.12 14.34 7.49
C ARG A 80 10.84 15.31 6.34
N GLN A 81 10.76 14.82 5.11
CA GLN A 81 10.58 15.63 3.92
C GLN A 81 9.19 16.27 3.85
N TYR A 82 8.15 15.53 4.23
CA TYR A 82 6.75 15.95 4.11
C TYR A 82 6.12 16.38 5.44
N GLY A 83 6.85 16.27 6.56
CA GLY A 83 6.33 16.63 7.89
C GLY A 83 5.16 15.77 8.36
N ARG A 84 5.04 14.52 7.87
CA ARG A 84 3.93 13.62 8.19
C ARG A 84 4.39 12.35 8.89
N LYS A 85 3.50 11.74 9.68
CA LYS A 85 3.78 10.45 10.33
C LYS A 85 3.71 9.33 9.29
N ILE A 86 4.73 8.48 9.27
CA ILE A 86 4.81 7.30 8.41
C ILE A 86 5.36 6.16 9.26
N GLY A 87 4.58 5.10 9.42
CA GLY A 87 5.01 3.87 10.09
C GLY A 87 5.84 2.99 9.15
N TRP A 88 6.65 2.10 9.72
CA TRP A 88 7.33 1.06 8.96
C TRP A 88 7.35 -0.28 9.69
N SER A 89 7.41 -1.38 8.92
CA SER A 89 7.67 -2.72 9.41
C SER A 89 8.81 -3.36 8.62
N VAL A 90 9.70 -4.02 9.35
CA VAL A 90 10.85 -4.78 8.83
C VAL A 90 10.60 -6.28 8.83
N TYR A 91 9.36 -6.69 9.10
CA TYR A 91 8.91 -8.07 9.02
C TYR A 91 8.16 -8.31 7.70
N PRO A 92 8.09 -9.56 7.22
CA PRO A 92 7.20 -9.93 6.13
C PRO A 92 5.79 -9.43 6.41
N TYR A 93 5.07 -9.05 5.34
CA TYR A 93 3.69 -8.62 5.50
C TYR A 93 2.82 -9.79 6.00
N GLU A 94 2.23 -9.58 7.16
CA GLU A 94 1.27 -10.44 7.82
C GLU A 94 0.11 -9.58 8.31
N ARG A 95 -1.12 -10.07 8.21
CA ARG A 95 -2.34 -9.31 8.57
C ARG A 95 -2.30 -8.83 10.02
N ASP A 96 -1.78 -9.66 10.91
CA ASP A 96 -1.76 -9.39 12.35
C ASP A 96 -0.76 -8.30 12.77
N LEU A 97 0.16 -7.89 11.89
CA LEU A 97 0.97 -6.67 12.10
C LEU A 97 0.10 -5.43 12.32
N LEU A 98 -1.11 -5.41 11.74
CA LEU A 98 -2.07 -4.32 11.89
C LEU A 98 -2.94 -4.45 13.15
N ASN A 99 -3.08 -5.68 13.68
CA ASN A 99 -3.93 -6.00 14.83
C ASN A 99 -3.18 -5.81 16.17
N GLU A 100 -1.89 -6.14 16.23
CA GLU A 100 -1.12 -6.09 17.50
C GLU A 100 -0.63 -4.68 17.88
N ALA A 101 -0.37 -3.81 16.90
CA ALA A 101 0.14 -2.45 17.16
C ALA A 101 -0.89 -1.49 17.78
N SER A 102 -2.18 -1.84 17.75
CA SER A 102 -3.26 -1.10 18.38
C SER A 102 -3.81 -1.91 19.54
N GLY A 103 -3.46 -1.56 20.78
CA GLY A 103 -4.12 -2.03 22.00
C GLY A 103 -5.60 -1.58 22.11
N ILE A 104 -6.29 -1.48 20.98
CA ILE A 104 -7.67 -1.06 20.81
C ILE A 104 -8.36 -2.29 20.23
N GLY A 105 -9.15 -2.97 21.06
CA GLY A 105 -9.76 -4.25 20.74
C GLY A 105 -10.40 -4.26 19.35
N MET A 106 -10.03 -5.27 18.56
CA MET A 106 -10.79 -5.88 17.46
C MET A 106 -11.60 -4.92 16.57
N ARG A 107 -11.05 -3.74 16.27
CA ARG A 107 -11.63 -2.84 15.28
C ARG A 107 -10.96 -3.18 13.96
N VAL A 108 -11.66 -3.93 13.12
CA VAL A 108 -11.22 -4.33 11.77
C VAL A 108 -10.76 -3.07 11.04
N VAL A 109 -9.46 -2.84 11.00
CA VAL A 109 -8.88 -1.72 10.27
C VAL A 109 -9.08 -2.04 8.80
N ARG A 110 -10.01 -1.33 8.15
CA ARG A 110 -10.18 -1.36 6.70
C ARG A 110 -9.03 -0.59 6.06
N GLY A 111 -8.36 -1.19 5.08
CA GLY A 111 -7.15 -0.64 4.50
C GLY A 111 -7.16 -0.54 2.98
N ILE A 112 -6.34 0.38 2.47
CA ILE A 112 -5.89 0.35 1.08
C ILE A 112 -4.50 -0.29 1.08
N ILE A 113 -4.41 -1.53 0.60
CA ILE A 113 -3.17 -2.27 0.48
C ILE A 113 -2.62 -2.05 -0.92
N ILE A 114 -1.40 -1.54 -1.03
CA ILE A 114 -0.71 -1.33 -2.31
C ILE A 114 0.49 -2.28 -2.34
N GLY A 115 0.32 -3.39 -3.06
CA GLY A 115 1.37 -4.37 -3.31
C GLY A 115 2.34 -3.87 -4.37
N CYS A 116 3.59 -3.66 -3.99
CA CYS A 116 4.71 -3.27 -4.83
C CYS A 116 5.82 -4.35 -4.79
N VAL A 117 5.40 -5.61 -4.72
CA VAL A 117 6.28 -6.78 -4.55
C VAL A 117 6.61 -7.42 -5.90
N ASP A 118 7.78 -8.02 -6.03
CA ASP A 118 8.24 -8.64 -7.28
C ASP A 118 7.93 -10.16 -7.34
N ARG A 119 7.80 -10.81 -6.19
CA ARG A 119 7.69 -12.27 -6.09
C ARG A 119 6.28 -12.79 -5.81
N ALA A 120 5.89 -13.87 -6.50
CA ALA A 120 4.58 -14.51 -6.37
C ALA A 120 4.20 -14.93 -4.93
N PRO A 121 5.12 -15.44 -4.07
CA PRO A 121 4.78 -15.75 -2.69
C PRO A 121 4.33 -14.53 -1.87
N ALA A 122 4.92 -13.35 -2.13
CA ALA A 122 4.53 -12.12 -1.44
C ALA A 122 3.14 -11.64 -1.90
N ARG A 123 2.84 -11.73 -3.21
CA ARG A 123 1.49 -11.48 -3.72
C ARG A 123 0.45 -12.41 -3.10
N ARG A 124 0.78 -13.69 -2.92
CA ARG A 124 -0.09 -14.66 -2.26
C ARG A 124 -0.33 -14.33 -0.79
N ALA A 125 0.70 -13.89 -0.07
CA ALA A 125 0.56 -13.45 1.32
C ALA A 125 -0.40 -12.25 1.44
N ILE A 126 -0.31 -11.29 0.53
CA ILE A 126 -1.26 -10.18 0.45
C ILE A 126 -2.67 -10.69 0.15
N HIS A 127 -2.84 -11.49 -0.91
CA HIS A 127 -4.13 -12.06 -1.28
C HIS A 127 -4.82 -12.80 -0.12
N ASN A 128 -4.09 -13.65 0.60
CA ASN A 128 -4.61 -14.40 1.73
C ASN A 128 -4.96 -13.53 2.95
N SER A 129 -4.50 -12.27 2.97
CA SER A 129 -4.79 -11.32 4.06
C SER A 129 -6.02 -10.46 3.78
N ILE A 130 -6.44 -10.35 2.52
CA ILE A 130 -7.54 -9.48 2.09
C ILE A 130 -8.85 -10.04 2.62
N ASP A 131 -9.71 -9.14 3.11
CA ASP A 131 -11.04 -9.45 3.58
C ASP A 131 -12.06 -8.49 2.96
N TRP A 132 -13.34 -8.77 3.16
CA TRP A 132 -14.41 -7.94 2.62
C TRP A 132 -14.29 -6.49 3.12
N GLY A 133 -14.17 -5.56 2.16
CA GLY A 133 -14.05 -4.13 2.40
C GLY A 133 -12.62 -3.57 2.38
N ASP A 134 -11.60 -4.43 2.23
CA ASP A 134 -10.25 -3.98 1.88
C ASP A 134 -10.12 -3.71 0.38
N TRP A 135 -9.29 -2.74 0.01
CA TRP A 135 -8.90 -2.51 -1.38
C TRP A 135 -7.45 -2.94 -1.58
N TRP A 136 -7.20 -3.75 -2.60
CA TRP A 136 -5.86 -4.14 -3.00
C TRP A 136 -5.53 -3.61 -4.39
N LEU A 137 -4.42 -2.88 -4.46
CA LEU A 137 -3.77 -2.50 -5.70
C LEU A 137 -2.47 -3.32 -5.84
N ASP A 138 -2.37 -4.21 -6.82
CA ASP A 138 -1.11 -4.90 -7.17
C ASP A 138 -0.41 -4.15 -8.32
N ALA A 139 0.74 -3.56 -8.02
CA ALA A 139 1.61 -2.91 -8.99
C ALA A 139 2.86 -3.74 -9.23
N GLY A 140 3.11 -4.11 -10.48
CA GLY A 140 4.29 -4.88 -10.88
C GLY A 140 4.91 -4.32 -12.15
N ASN A 141 6.24 -4.39 -12.24
CA ASN A 141 7.00 -3.96 -13.40
C ASN A 141 7.86 -5.12 -13.93
N GLY A 142 7.67 -5.47 -15.20
CA GLY A 142 8.61 -6.25 -15.99
C GLY A 142 9.70 -5.37 -16.61
N TYR A 143 10.50 -5.93 -17.51
CA TYR A 143 11.59 -5.19 -18.15
C TYR A 143 11.10 -4.10 -19.13
N GLN A 144 10.02 -4.37 -19.86
CA GLN A 144 9.43 -3.50 -20.88
C GLN A 144 7.91 -3.36 -20.73
N SER A 145 7.36 -3.77 -19.59
CA SER A 145 5.93 -3.75 -19.31
C SER A 145 5.69 -3.48 -17.84
N GLY A 146 4.48 -3.03 -17.52
CA GLY A 146 4.01 -2.91 -16.16
C GLY A 146 2.53 -3.29 -16.09
N GLN A 147 2.07 -3.64 -14.89
CA GLN A 147 0.67 -3.86 -14.59
C GLN A 147 0.28 -3.14 -13.31
N VAL A 148 -0.98 -2.71 -13.30
CA VAL A 148 -1.69 -2.31 -12.08
C VAL A 148 -3.02 -3.06 -12.09
N LEU A 149 -3.25 -3.89 -11.07
CA LEU A 149 -4.50 -4.60 -10.85
C LEU A 149 -5.16 -4.01 -9.62
N ILE A 150 -6.49 -3.86 -9.64
CA ILE A 150 -7.26 -3.38 -8.50
C ILE A 150 -8.41 -4.34 -8.22
N GLY A 151 -8.66 -4.63 -6.95
CA GLY A 151 -9.77 -5.46 -6.51
C GLY A 151 -10.06 -5.28 -5.03
N ASN A 152 -11.26 -5.70 -4.62
CA ASN A 152 -11.76 -5.57 -3.26
C ASN A 152 -12.46 -6.86 -2.76
N THR A 153 -12.30 -7.96 -3.49
CA THR A 153 -12.83 -9.28 -3.14
C THR A 153 -11.81 -10.36 -3.50
N SER A 154 -11.73 -11.39 -2.67
CA SER A 154 -10.98 -12.62 -2.93
C SER A 154 -11.85 -13.73 -3.52
N GLU A 155 -13.18 -13.54 -3.55
CA GLU A 155 -14.15 -14.52 -4.04
C GLU A 155 -14.79 -14.08 -5.35
N VAL A 156 -14.95 -15.03 -6.28
CA VAL A 156 -15.60 -14.81 -7.58
C VAL A 156 -17.07 -14.43 -7.42
N SER A 157 -17.77 -15.00 -6.43
CA SER A 157 -19.13 -14.62 -6.04
C SER A 157 -19.22 -13.13 -5.68
N GLY A 158 -18.18 -12.56 -5.07
CA GLY A 158 -18.11 -11.13 -4.78
C GLY A 158 -18.00 -10.22 -6.01
N LEU A 159 -17.75 -10.79 -7.20
CA LEU A 159 -17.76 -10.07 -8.48
C LEU A 159 -19.10 -10.17 -9.21
N GLU A 160 -20.04 -11.00 -8.73
CA GLU A 160 -21.37 -11.09 -9.31
C GLU A 160 -22.02 -9.70 -9.30
N GLN A 161 -22.67 -9.33 -10.41
CA GLN A 161 -23.34 -8.03 -10.60
C GLN A 161 -22.43 -6.79 -10.67
N ALA A 162 -21.10 -6.91 -10.58
CA ALA A 162 -20.19 -5.74 -10.64
C ALA A 162 -20.31 -4.88 -11.93
N PHE A 163 -20.88 -5.45 -12.99
CA PHE A 163 -21.17 -4.78 -14.27
C PHE A 163 -22.58 -5.08 -14.77
N ASN A 164 -23.56 -5.24 -13.88
CA ASN A 164 -24.94 -5.50 -14.30
C ASN A 164 -25.44 -4.36 -15.20
N GLU A 165 -25.76 -4.68 -16.46
CA GLU A 165 -26.23 -3.74 -17.48
C GLU A 165 -27.54 -3.02 -17.09
N THR A 166 -28.27 -3.56 -16.11
CA THR A 166 -29.54 -3.02 -15.62
C THR A 166 -29.40 -2.12 -14.39
N ASP A 167 -28.24 -2.10 -13.73
CA ASP A 167 -27.97 -1.17 -12.63
C ASP A 167 -27.45 0.15 -13.20
N HIS A 168 -28.27 1.19 -13.12
CA HIS A 168 -27.84 2.55 -13.42
C HIS A 168 -26.91 3.02 -12.28
N THR A 169 -25.60 2.82 -12.45
CA THR A 169 -24.60 3.25 -11.45
C THR A 169 -24.46 4.77 -11.34
N VAL A 170 -25.11 5.52 -12.25
CA VAL A 170 -25.12 6.99 -12.25
C VAL A 170 -26.51 7.45 -12.71
N ASP A 171 -27.25 8.12 -11.83
CA ASP A 171 -28.38 8.94 -12.26
C ASP A 171 -27.82 10.09 -13.12
N LYS A 172 -28.30 10.20 -14.36
CA LYS A 172 -27.92 11.29 -15.27
C LYS A 172 -28.60 12.60 -14.93
#